data_AF-A0A7X3ZWN8-F1
#
_entry.id   AF-A0A7X3ZWN8-F1
#
_cell.length_a   1.000
_cell.length_b   1.000
_cell.length_c   1.000
_cell.angle_alpha   90.00
_cell.angle_beta   90.00
_cell.angle_gamma   90.00
#
_symmetry.space_group_name_H-M   'P 1'
#
loop_
_entity.id
_entity.type
_entity.pdbx_description
1 polymer ?
#
loop_
_entity_poly.entity_id
_entity_poly.type
_entity_poly.pdbx_seq_one_letter_code
_entity_poly.pdbx_strand_id
1 'polypeptide(L)'
;MAFAVVPADAEGEIAVCSEGLSFWGGVDPETGVVIDAHHDLHGQSVAGKIVLMPTSRGSCSGSGVLLGLALNGHAPAALIFREDEEILTLGAVIASRMFDRSVGVARLSASDYVAVSSAKAARMHGSRLMADGVAIDLHRTSGGDLDLTPSDRSKLNGDHGRAVALAMDVVCAMAAAQGASRLIDVSRGHIDGCIHSHAANLVFAEAMVGMGAKVAVPTTMNAISVDRENWTEHGLPPEFGQAASRLADAYVRMGAR
;
A
#
# COMPACT_ATOMS: atom_id res chain seq x y z
N MET A 1 -3.64 -4.97 -21.62
CA MET A 1 -2.92 -6.18 -21.17
C MET A 1 -3.10 -6.26 -19.66
N ALA A 2 -3.44 -7.43 -19.13
CA ALA A 2 -3.64 -7.63 -17.70
C ALA A 2 -2.34 -8.04 -17.01
N PHE A 3 -2.09 -7.56 -15.79
CA PHE A 3 -0.90 -7.92 -15.04
C PHE A 3 -1.12 -7.92 -13.52
N ALA A 4 -0.30 -8.71 -12.83
CA ALA A 4 -0.23 -8.75 -11.38
C ALA A 4 0.92 -7.87 -10.90
N VAL A 5 0.62 -6.95 -9.99
CA VAL A 5 1.61 -6.13 -9.28
C VAL A 5 2.05 -6.83 -8.01
N VAL A 6 1.08 -7.32 -7.22
CA VAL A 6 1.33 -8.14 -6.04
C VAL A 6 0.67 -9.50 -6.28
N PRO A 7 1.45 -10.55 -6.61
CA PRO A 7 0.90 -11.89 -6.75
C PRO A 7 0.44 -12.41 -5.39
N ALA A 8 -0.66 -13.14 -5.38
CA ALA A 8 -1.21 -13.77 -4.19
C ALA A 8 -2.04 -15.00 -4.58
N ASP A 9 -2.16 -15.92 -3.64
CA ASP A 9 -3.13 -17.00 -3.70
C ASP A 9 -4.35 -16.57 -2.89
N ALA A 10 -5.36 -16.07 -3.58
CA ALA A 10 -6.52 -15.42 -3.01
C ALA A 10 -7.81 -15.96 -3.64
N GLU A 11 -8.83 -16.21 -2.84
CA GLU A 11 -10.16 -16.59 -3.30
C GLU A 11 -11.19 -15.88 -2.43
N GLY A 12 -12.23 -15.34 -3.06
CA GLY A 12 -13.27 -14.63 -2.32
C GLY A 12 -14.43 -14.18 -3.19
N GLU A 13 -15.51 -13.77 -2.52
CA GLU A 13 -16.61 -13.07 -3.18
C GLU A 13 -16.10 -11.80 -3.85
N ILE A 14 -16.63 -11.50 -5.03
CA ILE A 14 -16.36 -10.24 -5.71
C ILE A 14 -17.20 -9.14 -5.07
N ALA A 15 -16.54 -8.03 -4.73
CA ALA A 15 -17.19 -6.76 -4.41
C ALA A 15 -16.84 -5.76 -5.50
N VAL A 16 -17.81 -5.37 -6.33
CA VAL A 16 -17.59 -4.40 -7.41
C VAL A 16 -17.94 -3.00 -6.91
N CYS A 17 -16.97 -2.10 -6.99
CA CYS A 17 -17.17 -0.67 -6.84
C CYS A 17 -17.42 -0.07 -8.24
N SER A 18 -18.51 0.70 -8.39
CA SER A 18 -18.79 1.44 -9.62
C SER A 18 -17.86 2.65 -9.78
N GLU A 19 -17.39 3.20 -8.66
CA GLU A 19 -16.46 4.30 -8.53
C GLU A 19 -15.27 3.92 -7.63
N GLY A 20 -14.32 4.83 -7.45
CA GLY A 20 -13.21 4.59 -6.53
C GLY A 20 -13.66 4.63 -5.07
N LEU A 21 -13.08 3.75 -4.24
CA LEU A 21 -13.26 3.75 -2.79
C LEU A 21 -12.07 4.45 -2.11
N SER A 22 -12.34 5.42 -1.24
CA SER A 22 -11.31 5.97 -0.35
C SER A 22 -11.13 5.07 0.85
N PHE A 23 -9.95 4.47 1.01
CA PHE A 23 -9.65 3.75 2.24
C PHE A 23 -9.42 4.74 3.39
N TRP A 24 -8.82 5.90 3.11
CA TRP A 24 -8.70 6.98 4.08
C TRP A 24 -10.07 7.63 4.34
N GLY A 25 -10.65 7.36 5.51
CA GLY A 25 -11.94 7.90 5.93
C GLY A 25 -13.18 7.21 5.33
N GLY A 26 -13.02 6.26 4.41
CA GLY A 26 -14.13 5.52 3.81
C GLY A 26 -14.17 4.03 4.15
N VAL A 27 -13.11 3.48 4.76
CA VAL A 27 -13.08 2.12 5.31
C VAL A 27 -12.58 2.18 6.75
N ASP A 28 -13.28 1.51 7.65
CA ASP A 28 -12.86 1.36 9.04
C ASP A 28 -11.71 0.34 9.13
N PRO A 29 -10.50 0.74 9.57
CA PRO A 29 -9.33 -0.13 9.65
C PRO A 29 -9.44 -1.25 10.69
N GLU A 30 -10.36 -1.14 11.65
CA GLU A 30 -10.54 -2.12 12.72
C GLU A 30 -11.59 -3.19 12.38
N THR A 31 -12.40 -2.96 11.34
CA THR A 31 -13.48 -3.90 10.97
C THR A 31 -13.48 -4.27 9.48
N GLY A 32 -12.80 -3.50 8.64
CA GLY A 32 -12.86 -3.60 7.18
C GLY A 32 -14.20 -3.15 6.59
N VAL A 33 -15.10 -2.56 7.39
CA VAL A 33 -16.40 -2.09 6.91
C VAL A 33 -16.24 -0.78 6.15
N VAL A 34 -16.91 -0.67 5.00
CA VAL A 34 -17.03 0.59 4.25
C VAL A 34 -17.96 1.52 5.01
N ILE A 35 -17.41 2.63 5.51
CA ILE A 35 -18.12 3.65 6.30
C ILE A 35 -18.46 4.90 5.49
N ASP A 36 -18.02 4.99 4.24
CA ASP A 36 -18.43 6.06 3.34
C ASP A 36 -19.93 5.89 3.02
N ALA A 37 -20.76 6.76 3.60
CA ALA A 37 -22.21 6.74 3.48
C ALA A 37 -22.74 6.95 2.05
N HIS A 38 -21.89 7.44 1.14
CA HIS A 38 -22.26 7.70 -0.25
C HIS A 38 -21.79 6.63 -1.23
N HIS A 39 -20.98 5.67 -0.77
CA HIS A 39 -20.43 4.62 -1.62
C HIS A 39 -21.38 3.42 -1.71
N ASP A 40 -21.46 2.78 -2.88
CA ASP A 40 -22.36 1.63 -3.15
C ASP A 40 -22.17 0.45 -2.17
N LEU A 41 -20.96 0.30 -1.64
CA LEU A 41 -20.60 -0.75 -0.69
C LEU A 41 -20.80 -0.36 0.78
N HIS A 42 -21.40 0.79 1.08
CA HIS A 42 -21.61 1.25 2.46
C HIS A 42 -22.24 0.16 3.35
N GLY A 43 -21.63 -0.06 4.53
CA GLY A 43 -22.04 -1.08 5.49
C GLY A 43 -21.56 -2.50 5.17
N GLN A 44 -20.91 -2.72 4.03
CA GLN A 44 -20.31 -4.02 3.67
C GLN A 44 -18.83 -4.06 4.08
N SER A 45 -18.32 -5.25 4.38
CA SER A 45 -16.89 -5.44 4.67
C SER A 45 -16.10 -5.80 3.40
N VAL A 46 -14.90 -5.23 3.28
CA VAL A 46 -13.92 -5.61 2.24
C VAL A 46 -13.08 -6.83 2.65
N ALA A 47 -13.13 -7.24 3.92
CA ALA A 47 -12.27 -8.28 4.46
C ALA A 47 -12.45 -9.61 3.72
N GLY A 48 -11.34 -10.18 3.24
CA GLY A 48 -11.32 -11.45 2.50
C GLY A 48 -11.98 -11.43 1.12
N LYS A 49 -12.51 -10.29 0.66
CA LYS A 49 -13.15 -10.17 -0.66
C LYS A 49 -12.14 -9.90 -1.77
N ILE A 50 -12.54 -10.18 -3.01
CA ILE A 50 -11.86 -9.71 -4.21
C ILE A 50 -12.54 -8.41 -4.61
N VAL A 51 -11.92 -7.27 -4.30
CA VAL A 51 -12.53 -5.96 -4.54
C VAL A 51 -12.11 -5.46 -5.92
N LEU A 52 -13.10 -5.28 -6.80
CA LEU A 52 -12.93 -4.70 -8.12
C LEU A 52 -13.28 -3.22 -8.04
N MET A 53 -12.36 -2.33 -8.43
CA MET A 53 -12.65 -0.90 -8.55
C MET A 53 -11.93 -0.28 -9.75
N PRO A 54 -12.44 0.79 -10.38
CA PRO A 54 -11.76 1.44 -11.49
C PRO A 54 -10.33 1.87 -11.10
N THR A 55 -10.23 2.64 -10.01
CA THR A 55 -9.02 3.03 -9.30
C THR A 55 -9.41 3.36 -7.85
N SER A 56 -8.45 3.55 -6.94
CA SER A 56 -8.75 4.08 -5.61
C SER A 56 -8.92 5.60 -5.66
N ARG A 57 -9.47 6.20 -4.60
CA ARG A 57 -9.51 7.67 -4.46
C ARG A 57 -9.00 8.11 -3.10
N GLY A 58 -8.74 9.40 -2.97
CA GLY A 58 -8.37 10.04 -1.70
C GLY A 58 -6.87 10.24 -1.55
N SER A 59 -6.44 10.29 -0.29
CA SER A 59 -5.06 10.64 0.09
C SER A 59 -4.12 9.44 0.06
N CYS A 60 -2.82 9.69 -0.15
CA CYS A 60 -1.74 8.70 -0.03
C CYS A 60 -1.77 7.92 1.31
N SER A 61 -2.38 8.52 2.34
CA SER A 61 -2.65 7.89 3.64
C SER A 61 -3.49 6.61 3.55
N GLY A 62 -4.20 6.39 2.44
CA GLY A 62 -4.91 5.13 2.16
C GLY A 62 -4.00 3.89 2.14
N SER A 63 -2.72 4.06 1.79
CA SER A 63 -1.70 2.99 1.86
C SER A 63 -1.52 2.48 3.30
N GLY A 64 -1.47 3.39 4.27
CA GLY A 64 -1.37 3.08 5.69
C GLY A 64 -2.63 2.43 6.25
N VAL A 65 -3.81 2.83 5.76
CA VAL A 65 -5.08 2.16 6.11
C VAL A 65 -5.08 0.72 5.64
N LEU A 66 -4.70 0.46 4.38
CA LEU A 66 -4.65 -0.89 3.84
C LEU A 66 -3.63 -1.76 4.61
N LEU A 67 -2.48 -1.19 4.96
CA LEU A 67 -1.51 -1.86 5.82
C LEU A 67 -2.14 -2.19 7.19
N GLY A 68 -2.87 -1.25 7.80
CA GLY A 68 -3.60 -1.48 9.05
C GLY A 68 -4.60 -2.63 8.94
N LEU A 69 -5.44 -2.62 7.91
CA LEU A 69 -6.37 -3.72 7.62
C LEU A 69 -5.63 -5.05 7.49
N ALA A 70 -4.48 -5.08 6.80
CA ALA A 70 -3.71 -6.30 6.59
C ALA A 70 -3.08 -6.81 7.90
N LEU A 71 -2.57 -5.91 8.74
CA LEU A 71 -2.02 -6.26 10.06
C LEU A 71 -3.10 -6.77 11.02
N ASN A 72 -4.31 -6.21 10.93
CA ASN A 72 -5.46 -6.55 11.76
C ASN A 72 -6.26 -7.77 11.24
N GLY A 73 -5.95 -8.29 10.05
CA GLY A 73 -6.67 -9.43 9.46
C GLY A 73 -8.01 -9.07 8.79
N HIS A 74 -8.19 -7.79 8.43
CA HIS A 74 -9.39 -7.25 7.79
C HIS A 74 -9.14 -6.77 6.35
N ALA A 75 -7.97 -7.04 5.78
CA ALA A 75 -7.67 -6.70 4.39
C ALA A 75 -8.53 -7.48 3.38
N PRO A 76 -8.79 -6.90 2.20
CA PRO A 76 -9.28 -7.68 1.07
C PRO A 76 -8.27 -8.77 0.69
N ALA A 77 -8.77 -9.87 0.15
CA ALA A 77 -7.93 -10.95 -0.35
C ALA A 77 -7.16 -10.50 -1.61
N ALA A 78 -7.82 -9.70 -2.47
CA ALA A 78 -7.17 -9.00 -3.56
C ALA A 78 -7.90 -7.71 -3.95
N LEU A 79 -7.14 -6.78 -4.52
CA LEU A 79 -7.59 -5.56 -5.17
C LEU A 79 -7.37 -5.70 -6.68
N ILE A 80 -8.42 -5.49 -7.47
CA ILE A 80 -8.37 -5.61 -8.92
C ILE A 80 -8.77 -4.27 -9.52
N PHE A 81 -7.83 -3.63 -10.22
CA PHE A 81 -7.99 -2.32 -10.82
C PHE A 81 -8.21 -2.38 -12.33
N ARG A 82 -8.89 -1.36 -12.87
CA ARG A 82 -8.97 -1.13 -14.32
C ARG A 82 -7.95 -0.10 -14.80
N GLU A 83 -7.73 0.92 -13.98
CA GLU A 83 -6.89 2.09 -14.25
C GLU A 83 -5.62 2.04 -13.40
N ASP A 84 -4.78 3.06 -13.55
CA ASP A 84 -3.56 3.21 -12.75
C ASP A 84 -3.92 3.49 -11.29
N GLU A 85 -3.22 2.81 -10.38
CA GLU A 85 -3.46 2.92 -8.95
C GLU A 85 -2.14 2.72 -8.20
N GLU A 86 -1.84 3.65 -7.28
CA GLU A 86 -0.56 3.66 -6.57
C GLU A 86 -0.72 3.59 -5.05
N ILE A 87 -1.84 4.06 -4.51
CA ILE A 87 -2.02 4.30 -3.08
C ILE A 87 -2.21 2.95 -2.36
N LEU A 88 -3.21 2.19 -2.75
CA LEU A 88 -3.52 0.89 -2.16
C LEU A 88 -2.49 -0.15 -2.62
N THR A 89 -2.01 -0.04 -3.85
CA THR A 89 -0.93 -0.87 -4.37
C THR A 89 0.32 -0.77 -3.49
N LEU A 90 0.73 0.44 -3.08
CA LEU A 90 1.85 0.61 -2.15
C LEU A 90 1.59 -0.06 -0.79
N GLY A 91 0.37 0.09 -0.24
CA GLY A 91 -0.01 -0.55 1.01
C GLY A 91 0.10 -2.08 0.96
N ALA A 92 -0.36 -2.69 -0.14
CA ALA A 92 -0.28 -4.13 -0.37
C ALA A 92 1.17 -4.62 -0.56
N VAL A 93 1.98 -3.85 -1.30
CA VAL A 93 3.41 -4.12 -1.49
C VAL A 93 4.14 -4.14 -0.14
N ILE A 94 3.91 -3.14 0.72
CA ILE A 94 4.52 -3.09 2.06
C ILE A 94 4.01 -4.21 2.96
N ALA A 95 2.69 -4.46 2.99
CA ALA A 95 2.10 -5.55 3.77
C ALA A 95 2.75 -6.90 3.43
N SER A 96 2.93 -7.19 2.15
CA SER A 96 3.52 -8.44 1.67
C SER A 96 5.01 -8.53 2.00
N ARG A 97 5.81 -7.52 1.63
CA ARG A 97 7.29 -7.59 1.67
C ARG A 97 7.88 -7.40 3.06
N MET A 98 7.19 -6.65 3.90
CA MET A 98 7.72 -6.24 5.20
C MET A 98 7.05 -6.98 6.36
N PHE A 99 5.78 -7.38 6.20
CA PHE A 99 4.97 -7.92 7.29
C PHE A 99 4.38 -9.30 7.04
N ASP A 100 4.70 -9.94 5.90
CA ASP A 100 4.18 -11.27 5.54
C ASP A 100 2.64 -11.32 5.60
N ARG A 101 2.01 -10.25 5.10
CA ARG A 101 0.56 -10.12 4.96
C ARG A 101 0.22 -9.98 3.48
N SER A 102 -0.37 -11.04 2.93
CA SER A 102 -0.70 -11.10 1.51
C SER A 102 -1.98 -10.31 1.21
N VAL A 103 -1.87 -9.36 0.28
CA VAL A 103 -3.00 -8.69 -0.37
C VAL A 103 -2.69 -8.68 -1.86
N GLY A 104 -3.46 -9.43 -2.64
CA GLY A 104 -3.26 -9.50 -4.08
C GLY A 104 -3.53 -8.17 -4.76
N VAL A 105 -2.76 -7.81 -5.79
CA VAL A 105 -3.03 -6.63 -6.61
C VAL A 105 -2.83 -6.95 -8.09
N ALA A 106 -3.85 -6.68 -8.91
CA ALA A 106 -3.76 -6.81 -10.35
C ALA A 106 -4.46 -5.65 -11.08
N ARG A 107 -3.98 -5.32 -12.29
CA ARG A 107 -4.64 -4.42 -13.23
C ARG A 107 -5.14 -5.22 -14.43
N LEU A 108 -6.41 -5.09 -14.77
CA LEU A 108 -7.04 -5.76 -15.90
C LEU A 108 -7.20 -4.81 -17.09
N SER A 109 -7.33 -5.37 -18.30
CA SER A 109 -7.84 -4.60 -19.43
C SER A 109 -9.32 -4.26 -19.21
N ALA A 110 -9.84 -3.24 -19.91
CA ALA A 110 -11.25 -2.87 -19.79
C ALA A 110 -12.20 -4.03 -20.11
N SER A 111 -11.91 -4.85 -21.12
CA SER A 111 -12.72 -6.02 -21.47
C SER A 111 -12.67 -7.11 -20.41
N ASP A 112 -11.46 -7.39 -19.88
CA ASP A 112 -11.27 -8.40 -18.84
C ASP A 112 -11.95 -7.98 -17.53
N TYR A 113 -11.85 -6.70 -17.18
CA TYR A 113 -12.50 -6.12 -15.99
C TYR A 113 -14.02 -6.29 -16.07
N VAL A 114 -14.64 -5.96 -17.22
CA VAL A 114 -16.08 -6.12 -17.43
C VAL A 114 -16.48 -7.60 -17.32
N ALA A 115 -15.70 -8.51 -17.91
CA ALA A 115 -15.97 -9.94 -17.83
C ALA A 115 -15.97 -10.44 -16.37
N VAL A 116 -14.95 -10.07 -15.58
CA VAL A 116 -14.84 -10.48 -14.17
C VAL A 116 -15.89 -9.82 -13.28
N SER A 117 -16.26 -8.55 -13.54
CA SER A 117 -17.23 -7.81 -12.71
C SER A 117 -18.64 -8.42 -12.67
N SER A 118 -18.96 -9.28 -13.65
CA SER A 118 -20.26 -9.98 -13.69
C SER A 118 -20.30 -11.25 -12.83
N ALA A 119 -19.13 -11.71 -12.36
CA ALA A 119 -19.00 -12.95 -11.61
C ALA A 119 -19.29 -12.75 -10.11
N LYS A 120 -19.67 -13.83 -9.43
CA LYS A 120 -19.94 -13.80 -7.98
C LYS A 120 -18.69 -13.92 -7.12
N ALA A 121 -17.70 -14.65 -7.60
CA ALA A 121 -16.45 -14.91 -6.90
C ALA A 121 -15.30 -14.98 -7.89
N ALA A 122 -14.10 -14.71 -7.41
CA ALA A 122 -12.88 -14.86 -8.17
C ALA A 122 -11.82 -15.55 -7.35
N ARG A 123 -10.89 -16.18 -8.07
CA ARG A 123 -9.67 -16.74 -7.52
C ARG A 123 -8.48 -16.21 -8.28
N MET A 124 -7.55 -15.61 -7.56
CA MET A 124 -6.22 -15.30 -8.05
C MET A 124 -5.25 -16.38 -7.57
N HIS A 125 -4.51 -16.99 -8.48
CA HIS A 125 -3.52 -18.01 -8.14
C HIS A 125 -2.34 -17.93 -9.09
N GLY A 126 -1.13 -17.74 -8.55
CA GLY A 126 0.08 -17.57 -9.34
C GLY A 126 0.01 -16.37 -10.30
N SER A 127 -0.13 -16.63 -11.59
CA SER A 127 -0.22 -15.62 -12.66
C SER A 127 -1.56 -15.68 -13.38
N ARG A 128 -2.63 -16.10 -12.70
CA ARG A 128 -3.97 -16.22 -13.28
C ARG A 128 -5.03 -15.67 -12.35
N LEU A 129 -6.03 -15.03 -12.96
CA LEU A 129 -7.30 -14.68 -12.34
C LEU A 129 -8.41 -15.50 -12.99
N MET A 130 -9.22 -16.16 -12.18
CA MET A 130 -10.32 -17.02 -12.61
C MET A 130 -11.62 -16.54 -11.99
N ALA A 131 -12.69 -16.41 -12.78
CA ALA A 131 -14.01 -15.97 -12.32
C ALA A 131 -15.09 -16.47 -13.29
N ASP A 132 -16.12 -17.20 -12.82
CA ASP A 132 -17.24 -17.73 -13.61
C ASP A 132 -16.87 -18.28 -15.02
N GLY A 133 -15.83 -19.12 -15.08
CA GLY A 133 -15.35 -19.75 -16.32
C GLY A 133 -14.46 -18.86 -17.20
N VAL A 134 -14.29 -17.59 -16.84
CA VAL A 134 -13.27 -16.71 -17.40
C VAL A 134 -11.93 -17.03 -16.73
N ALA A 135 -10.87 -17.12 -17.54
CA ALA A 135 -9.50 -17.25 -17.07
C ALA A 135 -8.64 -16.20 -17.78
N ILE A 136 -8.01 -15.32 -17.00
CA ILE A 136 -7.16 -14.24 -17.49
C ILE A 136 -5.74 -14.51 -17.02
N ASP A 137 -4.81 -14.54 -17.97
CA ASP A 137 -3.38 -14.59 -17.66
C ASP A 137 -2.93 -13.19 -17.20
N LEU A 138 -2.36 -13.13 -16.00
CA LEU A 138 -1.77 -11.95 -15.41
C LEU A 138 -0.28 -11.97 -15.69
N HIS A 139 0.18 -11.11 -16.58
CA HIS A 139 1.61 -10.89 -16.78
C HIS A 139 2.22 -10.36 -15.48
N ARG A 140 3.45 -10.77 -15.14
CA ARG A 140 4.13 -10.20 -13.98
C ARG A 140 4.80 -8.90 -14.40
N THR A 141 4.56 -7.83 -13.68
CA THR A 141 5.42 -6.65 -13.77
C THR A 141 6.75 -7.01 -13.09
N SER A 142 7.81 -7.15 -13.88
CA SER A 142 9.11 -7.53 -13.34
C SER A 142 10.00 -6.28 -13.22
N GLY A 143 10.76 -6.18 -12.13
CA GLY A 143 11.80 -5.15 -12.03
C GLY A 143 12.92 -5.30 -13.08
N GLY A 144 12.97 -6.43 -13.79
CA GLY A 144 13.92 -6.68 -14.88
C GLY A 144 13.67 -5.85 -16.13
N ASP A 145 12.45 -5.30 -16.27
CA ASP A 145 12.08 -4.39 -17.36
C ASP A 145 12.56 -2.94 -17.10
N LEU A 146 13.04 -2.65 -15.88
CA LEU A 146 13.63 -1.36 -15.53
C LEU A 146 15.12 -1.32 -15.87
N ASP A 147 15.51 -0.27 -16.60
CA ASP A 147 16.90 0.09 -16.79
C ASP A 147 17.48 0.68 -15.50
N LEU A 148 17.95 -0.22 -14.63
CA LEU A 148 18.59 0.14 -13.36
C LEU A 148 20.08 0.41 -13.54
N THR A 149 20.56 1.50 -12.93
CA THR A 149 21.99 1.80 -12.87
C THR A 149 22.74 0.76 -12.03
N PRO A 150 24.08 0.65 -12.13
CA PRO A 150 24.85 -0.22 -11.25
C PRO A 150 24.62 0.07 -9.76
N SER A 151 24.42 1.35 -9.41
CA SER A 151 24.10 1.79 -8.05
C SER A 151 22.74 1.26 -7.59
N ASP A 152 21.72 1.29 -8.45
CA ASP A 152 20.37 0.81 -8.12
C ASP A 152 20.34 -0.71 -7.95
N ARG A 153 21.07 -1.44 -8.81
CA ARG A 153 21.21 -2.89 -8.69
C ARG A 153 21.92 -3.27 -7.40
N SER A 154 22.98 -2.54 -7.02
CA SER A 154 23.69 -2.79 -5.76
C SER A 154 22.80 -2.56 -4.54
N LYS A 155 21.97 -1.50 -4.54
CA LYS A 155 20.95 -1.29 -3.51
C LYS A 155 19.94 -2.44 -3.45
N LEU A 156 19.39 -2.85 -4.61
CA LEU A 156 18.39 -3.91 -4.72
C LEU A 156 18.94 -5.27 -4.27
N ASN A 157 20.20 -5.57 -4.57
CA ASN A 157 20.88 -6.81 -4.16
C ASN A 157 21.19 -6.87 -2.66
N GLY A 158 21.03 -5.74 -1.95
CA GLY A 158 21.24 -5.66 -0.50
C GLY A 158 22.64 -5.33 -0.05
N ASP A 159 23.52 -4.88 -0.96
CA ASP A 159 24.89 -4.46 -0.64
C ASP A 159 24.93 -3.28 0.35
N HIS A 160 23.82 -2.54 0.45
CA HIS A 160 23.64 -1.39 1.34
C HIS A 160 22.76 -1.70 2.57
N GLY A 161 22.53 -2.98 2.86
CA GLY A 161 21.74 -3.44 3.99
C GLY A 161 20.25 -3.63 3.69
N ARG A 162 19.58 -4.38 4.56
CA ARG A 162 18.21 -4.87 4.36
C ARG A 162 17.19 -3.76 4.15
N ALA A 163 17.28 -2.65 4.89
CA ALA A 163 16.32 -1.56 4.78
C ALA A 163 16.38 -0.87 3.41
N VAL A 164 17.60 -0.69 2.87
CA VAL A 164 17.81 -0.09 1.55
C VAL A 164 17.36 -1.05 0.45
N ALA A 165 17.65 -2.36 0.60
CA ALA A 165 17.17 -3.38 -0.33
C ALA A 165 15.65 -3.39 -0.44
N LEU A 166 14.96 -3.37 0.71
CA LEU A 166 13.50 -3.31 0.77
C LEU A 166 12.97 -2.03 0.12
N ALA A 167 13.53 -0.86 0.47
CA ALA A 167 13.10 0.41 -0.11
C ALA A 167 13.28 0.43 -1.63
N MET A 168 14.42 -0.06 -2.12
CA MET A 168 14.72 -0.15 -3.55
C MET A 168 13.77 -1.11 -4.28
N ASP A 169 13.51 -2.28 -3.68
CA ASP A 169 12.57 -3.26 -4.21
C ASP A 169 11.16 -2.66 -4.31
N VAL A 170 10.70 -1.92 -3.29
CA VAL A 170 9.40 -1.21 -3.30
C VAL A 170 9.35 -0.18 -4.42
N VAL A 171 10.39 0.64 -4.58
CA VAL A 171 10.49 1.62 -5.68
C VAL A 171 10.41 0.92 -7.04
N CYS A 172 11.15 -0.17 -7.25
CA CYS A 172 11.11 -0.93 -8.49
C CYS A 172 9.73 -1.51 -8.78
N ALA A 173 9.03 -2.00 -7.76
CA ALA A 173 7.69 -2.56 -7.92
C ALA A 173 6.66 -1.51 -8.33
N MET A 174 6.69 -0.35 -7.67
CA MET A 174 5.82 0.76 -8.00
C MET A 174 6.14 1.32 -9.39
N ALA A 175 7.41 1.46 -9.75
CA ALA A 175 7.84 1.90 -11.07
C ALA A 175 7.38 0.93 -12.17
N ALA A 176 7.51 -0.39 -11.95
CA ALA A 176 7.03 -1.39 -12.89
C ALA A 176 5.49 -1.40 -13.01
N ALA A 177 4.76 -1.19 -11.91
CA ALA A 177 3.31 -1.05 -11.91
C ALA A 177 2.83 0.17 -12.73
N GLN A 178 3.60 1.26 -12.69
CA GLN A 178 3.39 2.48 -13.47
C GLN A 178 3.86 2.35 -14.93
N GLY A 179 4.49 1.24 -15.31
CA GLY A 179 5.05 1.06 -16.65
C GLY A 179 6.27 1.95 -16.93
N ALA A 180 6.97 2.40 -15.88
CA ALA A 180 8.21 3.14 -16.04
C ALA A 180 9.30 2.21 -16.62
N SER A 181 10.19 2.79 -17.43
CA SER A 181 11.33 2.07 -18.02
C SER A 181 12.66 2.36 -17.33
N ARG A 182 12.73 3.42 -16.52
CA ARG A 182 13.92 3.82 -15.77
C ARG A 182 13.54 4.60 -14.53
N LEU A 183 14.46 4.69 -13.59
CA LEU A 183 14.35 5.56 -12.42
C LEU A 183 15.07 6.89 -12.67
N ILE A 184 14.67 7.92 -11.93
CA ILE A 184 15.30 9.24 -11.96
C ILE A 184 15.76 9.57 -10.55
N ASP A 185 17.01 9.99 -10.41
CA ASP A 185 17.55 10.43 -9.14
C ASP A 185 16.87 11.72 -8.68
N VAL A 186 16.52 11.75 -7.39
CA VAL A 186 16.04 12.95 -6.71
C VAL A 186 17.11 13.50 -5.78
N SER A 187 17.11 14.81 -5.57
CA SER A 187 18.09 15.48 -4.69
C SER A 187 17.54 15.79 -3.29
N ARG A 188 16.22 15.70 -3.10
CA ARG A 188 15.50 15.98 -1.85
C ARG A 188 14.22 15.15 -1.76
N GLY A 189 13.78 14.88 -0.54
CA GLY A 189 12.52 14.20 -0.25
C GLY A 189 11.65 14.99 0.75
N HIS A 190 10.35 14.73 0.73
CA HIS A 190 9.42 15.19 1.76
C HIS A 190 8.51 14.03 2.15
N ILE A 191 8.37 13.77 3.44
CA ILE A 191 7.53 12.69 3.98
C ILE A 191 6.23 13.32 4.49
N ASP A 192 5.15 13.03 3.78
CA ASP A 192 3.79 13.40 4.18
C ASP A 192 3.23 12.48 5.28
N GLY A 193 3.55 11.17 5.21
CA GLY A 193 3.05 10.09 6.08
C GLY A 193 3.52 10.11 7.54
N CYS A 194 3.72 11.28 8.13
CA CYS A 194 4.10 11.49 9.53
C CYS A 194 2.91 11.72 10.47
N ILE A 195 1.68 11.62 9.95
CA ILE A 195 0.44 11.72 10.72
C ILE A 195 0.16 10.37 11.40
N HIS A 196 -0.07 10.39 12.71
CA HIS A 196 -0.55 9.22 13.46
C HIS A 196 -2.08 9.11 13.33
N SER A 197 -2.53 8.63 12.17
CA SER A 197 -3.94 8.36 11.94
C SER A 197 -4.35 6.94 12.28
N HIS A 198 -3.41 5.99 12.21
CA HIS A 198 -3.59 4.60 12.61
C HIS A 198 -2.27 4.04 13.12
N ALA A 199 -2.34 2.93 13.88
CA ALA A 199 -1.17 2.25 14.42
C ALA A 199 -0.18 1.79 13.33
N ALA A 200 -0.67 1.44 12.13
CA ALA A 200 0.14 0.96 11.02
C ALA A 200 1.29 1.90 10.62
N ASN A 201 1.08 3.22 10.66
CA ASN A 201 2.12 4.20 10.31
C ASN A 201 3.30 4.14 11.29
N LEU A 202 2.99 3.99 12.59
CA LEU A 202 3.99 3.82 13.63
C LEU A 202 4.72 2.48 13.51
N VAL A 203 3.98 1.39 13.30
CA VAL A 203 4.54 0.05 13.11
C VAL A 203 5.51 0.03 11.92
N PHE A 204 5.13 0.63 10.79
CA PHE A 204 6.00 0.78 9.63
C PHE A 204 7.27 1.57 9.97
N ALA A 205 7.14 2.77 10.53
CA ALA A 205 8.27 3.64 10.79
C ALA A 205 9.26 3.00 11.79
N GLU A 206 8.78 2.39 12.86
CA GLU A 206 9.63 1.73 13.84
C GLU A 206 10.32 0.48 13.30
N ALA A 207 9.62 -0.31 12.48
CA ALA A 207 10.22 -1.47 11.84
C ALA A 207 11.29 -1.07 10.81
N MET A 208 11.12 0.04 10.07
CA MET A 208 12.16 0.61 9.23
C MET A 208 13.39 1.02 10.05
N VAL A 209 13.21 1.69 11.20
CA VAL A 209 14.35 2.00 12.07
C VAL A 209 14.98 0.74 12.65
N GLY A 210 14.18 -0.28 13.00
CA GLY A 210 14.67 -1.58 13.47
C GLY A 210 15.59 -2.28 12.46
N MET A 211 15.37 -2.04 11.15
CA MET A 211 16.26 -2.50 10.08
C MET A 211 17.48 -1.59 9.85
N GLY A 212 17.63 -0.51 10.62
CA GLY A 212 18.72 0.45 10.48
C GLY A 212 18.53 1.46 9.35
N ALA A 213 17.30 1.70 8.91
CA ALA A 213 17.02 2.63 7.81
C ALA A 213 17.56 4.04 8.08
N LYS A 214 18.08 4.67 7.02
CA LYS A 214 18.50 6.07 6.98
C LYS A 214 18.04 6.71 5.69
N VAL A 215 17.66 7.98 5.75
CA VAL A 215 17.38 8.77 4.54
C VAL A 215 18.68 9.00 3.77
N ALA A 216 18.63 8.85 2.44
CA ALA A 216 19.80 8.99 1.57
C ALA A 216 20.02 10.43 1.07
N VAL A 217 18.97 11.24 1.08
CA VAL A 217 18.95 12.64 0.63
C VAL A 217 18.35 13.53 1.71
N PRO A 218 18.62 14.86 1.72
CA PRO A 218 17.93 15.79 2.60
C PRO A 218 16.42 15.60 2.53
N THR A 219 15.82 15.25 3.67
CA THR A 219 14.42 14.84 3.75
C THR A 219 13.72 15.64 4.83
N THR A 220 12.61 16.30 4.46
CA THR A 220 11.74 16.99 5.42
C THR A 220 10.50 16.17 5.74
N MET A 221 9.76 16.57 6.78
CA MET A 221 8.51 15.93 7.17
C MET A 221 7.37 16.94 7.29
N ASN A 222 6.15 16.45 7.09
CA ASN A 222 4.95 17.23 7.38
C ASN A 222 4.76 17.44 8.88
N ALA A 223 3.81 18.33 9.21
CA ALA A 223 3.38 18.50 10.59
C ALA A 223 2.92 17.16 11.17
N ILE A 224 3.39 16.86 12.37
CA ILE A 224 3.02 15.65 13.11
C ILE A 224 1.72 15.88 13.86
N SER A 225 1.08 14.80 14.33
CA SER A 225 -0.24 14.86 14.97
C SER A 225 -0.28 15.54 16.34
N VAL A 226 0.87 15.97 16.87
CA VAL A 226 1.01 16.56 18.20
C VAL A 226 2.07 17.65 18.24
N ASP A 227 1.90 18.64 19.11
CA ASP A 227 3.02 19.52 19.48
C ASP A 227 4.05 18.69 20.26
N ARG A 228 5.21 18.44 19.65
CA ARG A 228 6.22 17.54 20.20
C ARG A 228 6.73 17.97 21.58
N GLU A 229 6.68 19.27 21.88
CA GLU A 229 7.16 19.82 23.14
C GLU A 229 6.06 19.93 24.20
N ASN A 230 4.81 20.20 23.77
CA ASN A 230 3.74 20.61 24.69
C ASN A 230 2.50 19.71 24.68
N TRP A 231 2.47 18.61 23.91
CA TRP A 231 1.25 17.78 23.75
C TRP A 231 0.62 17.29 25.06
N THR A 232 1.43 17.07 26.11
CA THR A 232 0.95 16.68 27.44
C THR A 232 0.08 17.74 28.12
N GLU A 233 0.23 19.01 27.73
CA GLU A 233 -0.53 20.14 28.27
C GLU A 233 -1.85 20.38 27.53
N HIS A 234 -2.04 19.75 26.37
CA HIS A 234 -3.20 19.98 25.48
C HIS A 234 -4.40 19.04 25.77
N GLY A 235 -4.37 18.25 26.84
CA GLY A 235 -5.47 17.37 27.22
C GLY A 235 -5.71 16.20 26.25
N LEU A 236 -4.73 15.85 25.43
CA LEU A 236 -4.81 14.70 24.52
C LEU A 236 -4.73 13.38 25.32
N PRO A 237 -5.41 12.31 24.87
CA PRO A 237 -5.21 10.98 25.43
C PRO A 237 -3.71 10.60 25.43
N PRO A 238 -3.15 10.20 26.59
CA PRO A 238 -1.71 9.94 26.70
C PRO A 238 -1.18 8.91 25.70
N GLU A 239 -1.96 7.86 25.43
CA GLU A 239 -1.63 6.81 24.46
C GLU A 239 -1.47 7.34 23.04
N PHE A 240 -2.39 8.23 22.61
CA PHE A 240 -2.34 8.85 21.29
C PHE A 240 -1.13 9.77 21.16
N GLY A 241 -0.91 10.63 22.16
CA GLY A 241 0.20 11.58 22.13
C GLY A 241 1.57 10.90 22.16
N GLN A 242 1.72 9.84 22.95
CA GLN A 242 2.94 9.02 22.96
C GLN A 242 3.18 8.33 21.61
N ALA A 243 2.14 7.73 21.02
CA ALA A 243 2.27 7.04 19.73
C ALA A 243 2.63 8.02 18.61
N ALA A 244 1.98 9.19 18.57
CA ALA A 244 2.28 10.25 17.61
C ALA A 244 3.71 10.81 17.77
N SER A 245 4.17 11.03 19.00
CA SER A 245 5.55 11.47 19.25
C SER A 245 6.57 10.42 18.82
N ARG A 246 6.33 9.13 19.12
CA ARG A 246 7.20 8.02 18.69
C ARG A 246 7.31 7.91 17.18
N LEU A 247 6.21 8.16 16.46
CA LEU A 247 6.21 8.17 15.00
C LEU A 247 7.14 9.25 14.47
N ALA A 248 7.05 10.47 15.00
CA ALA A 248 7.95 11.56 14.66
C ALA A 248 9.42 11.20 14.97
N ASP A 249 9.67 10.67 16.17
CA ASP A 249 11.01 10.28 16.62
C ASP A 249 11.62 9.18 15.74
N ALA A 250 10.80 8.24 15.21
CA ALA A 250 11.25 7.22 14.28
C ALA A 250 11.80 7.84 12.98
N TYR A 251 11.09 8.82 12.39
CA TYR A 251 11.57 9.51 11.21
C TYR A 251 12.82 10.38 11.48
N VAL A 252 12.87 11.07 12.63
CA VAL A 252 14.07 11.81 13.05
C VAL A 252 15.26 10.86 13.23
N ARG A 253 15.05 9.68 13.82
CA ARG A 253 16.10 8.63 13.93
C ARG A 253 16.58 8.13 12.58
N MET A 254 15.73 8.12 11.55
CA MET A 254 16.15 7.83 10.17
C MET A 254 16.90 9.00 9.51
N GLY A 255 16.87 10.20 10.10
CA GLY A 255 17.61 11.38 9.64
C GLY A 255 16.78 12.44 8.92
N ALA A 256 15.44 12.32 8.95
CA ALA A 256 14.56 13.39 8.49
C ALA A 256 14.62 14.61 9.43
N ARG A 257 14.37 15.80 8.88
CA ARG A 257 14.51 17.09 9.60
C ARG A 257 13.36 18.04 9.35
#